data_AF-A0A1U8JC91-F1
#
_entry.id   AF-A0A1U8JC91-F1
#
_cell.length_a   1.000
_cell.length_b   1.000
_cell.length_c   1.000
_cell.angle_alpha   90.00
_cell.angle_beta   90.00
_cell.angle_gamma   90.00
#
_symmetry.space_group_name_H-M   'P 1'
#
loop_
_entity.id
_entity.type
_entity.pdbx_description
1 polymer ?
#
loop_
_entity_poly.entity_id
_entity_poly.type
_entity_poly.pdbx_seq_one_letter_code
_entity_poly.pdbx_strand_id
1 'polypeptide(L)'
;MSPFSDQAIIFNFTSIQRKTIWQIAAQRFQILKSEMNASATVGVGTCLSTSKPLSIGLTPVPICLLRRRRRCLMIGAETEVELAASEAQPASRRLILLRHAKSSWQHPSLRDHDRPLSKTGRVDAVTVSRKLQRMGWIPQLILCSDALRTRETLNIMQEEARGFLEAEVHFISSYYSIAAMDGQTAEHLQRTICHYSRDELFTIMCMGHNRGWEEAASMFTGASVELKTCNAALLEAPGKSWEEAFAVAGYGGWKLQGIVTPSSNL
;
A
#
# COMPACT_ATOMS: atom_id res chain seq x y z
N MET A 1 -51.17 -19.16 1.77
CA MET A 1 -50.24 -19.79 2.72
C MET A 1 -48.90 -19.07 2.62
N SER A 2 -48.32 -18.73 3.77
CA SER A 2 -47.04 -18.02 3.92
C SER A 2 -46.17 -18.79 4.96
N PRO A 3 -44.96 -18.37 5.39
CA PRO A 3 -43.78 -19.23 5.24
C PRO A 3 -43.00 -19.53 6.55
N PHE A 4 -42.08 -20.49 6.50
CA PHE A 4 -40.99 -20.75 7.47
C PHE A 4 -39.89 -21.59 6.77
N SER A 5 -38.60 -21.55 7.08
CA SER A 5 -37.73 -20.55 7.74
C SER A 5 -36.25 -21.01 7.66
N ASP A 6 -35.33 -20.10 7.94
CA ASP A 6 -33.86 -20.21 7.91
C ASP A 6 -33.20 -21.49 8.47
N GLN A 7 -31.99 -21.78 7.96
CA GLN A 7 -30.84 -21.97 8.86
C GLN A 7 -29.50 -21.61 8.19
N ALA A 8 -28.80 -20.64 8.76
CA ALA A 8 -27.46 -20.21 8.35
C ALA A 8 -26.37 -20.95 9.15
N ILE A 9 -25.37 -21.50 8.46
CA ILE A 9 -24.19 -22.10 9.12
C ILE A 9 -23.10 -21.04 9.25
N ILE A 10 -22.98 -20.46 10.44
CA ILE A 10 -21.89 -19.53 10.80
C ILE A 10 -20.69 -20.35 11.29
N PHE A 11 -19.64 -20.46 10.49
CA PHE A 11 -18.37 -21.04 10.94
C PHE A 11 -17.53 -20.02 11.72
N ASN A 12 -17.56 -20.16 13.03
CA ASN A 12 -16.85 -19.31 13.97
C ASN A 12 -15.40 -19.80 14.16
N PHE A 13 -14.45 -19.31 13.34
CA PHE A 13 -13.03 -19.64 13.52
C PHE A 13 -12.32 -18.61 14.42
N THR A 14 -12.12 -19.00 15.67
CA THR A 14 -11.61 -18.14 16.74
C THR A 14 -10.08 -18.01 16.73
N SER A 15 -9.61 -16.76 16.83
CA SER A 15 -8.46 -16.23 17.61
C SER A 15 -7.06 -16.89 17.60
N ILE A 16 -6.94 -18.23 17.51
CA ILE A 16 -5.79 -19.00 17.98
C ILE A 16 -4.58 -18.94 17.03
N GLN A 17 -4.79 -18.76 15.72
CA GLN A 17 -3.67 -18.67 14.75
C GLN A 17 -2.93 -17.32 14.75
N ARG A 18 -3.44 -16.28 15.45
CA ARG A 18 -2.76 -14.97 15.48
C ARG A 18 -1.54 -14.94 16.42
N LYS A 19 -1.47 -15.76 17.47
CA LYS A 19 -0.41 -15.64 18.49
C LYS A 19 0.98 -16.12 18.03
N THR A 20 1.04 -17.17 17.21
CA THR A 20 2.31 -17.84 16.86
C THR A 20 3.22 -17.00 15.97
N ILE A 21 2.65 -16.21 15.04
CA ILE A 21 3.41 -15.40 14.08
C ILE A 21 4.08 -14.20 14.77
N TRP A 22 3.38 -13.52 15.68
CA TRP A 22 3.95 -12.40 16.45
C TRP A 22 5.11 -12.81 17.36
N GLN A 23 5.06 -14.01 17.96
CA GLN A 23 6.17 -14.49 18.80
C GLN A 23 7.45 -14.73 18.00
N ILE A 24 7.35 -15.32 16.80
CA ILE A 24 8.51 -15.55 15.92
C ILE A 24 9.10 -14.22 15.43
N ALA A 25 8.27 -13.24 15.09
CA ALA A 25 8.73 -11.91 14.69
C ALA A 25 9.43 -11.16 15.82
N ALA A 26 8.85 -11.17 17.04
CA ALA A 26 9.42 -10.50 18.20
C ALA A 26 10.77 -11.10 18.63
N GLN A 27 10.91 -12.42 18.58
CA GLN A 27 12.14 -13.12 18.94
C GLN A 27 13.29 -12.81 17.97
N ARG A 28 12.97 -12.70 16.67
CA ARG A 28 13.94 -12.33 15.62
C ARG A 28 14.40 -10.86 15.73
N PHE A 29 13.54 -9.96 16.23
CA PHE A 29 13.89 -8.56 16.48
C PHE A 29 14.82 -8.36 17.70
N GLN A 30 14.74 -9.22 18.73
CA GLN A 30 15.68 -9.15 19.86
C GLN A 30 17.09 -9.61 19.49
N ILE A 31 17.23 -10.65 18.66
CA ILE A 31 18.54 -11.16 18.21
C ILE A 31 19.33 -10.07 17.45
N LEU A 32 18.66 -9.35 16.54
CA LEU A 32 19.27 -8.22 15.81
C LEU A 32 19.72 -7.08 16.73
N LYS A 33 19.00 -6.81 17.83
CA LYS A 33 19.42 -5.80 18.82
C LYS A 33 20.67 -6.21 19.62
N SER A 34 20.84 -7.50 19.94
CA SER A 34 22.06 -7.96 20.62
C SER A 34 23.30 -7.85 19.72
N GLU A 35 23.17 -8.14 18.43
CA GLU A 35 24.28 -8.05 17.48
C GLU A 35 24.73 -6.60 17.23
N MET A 36 23.78 -5.65 17.15
CA MET A 36 24.10 -4.23 17.01
C MET A 36 24.82 -3.65 18.25
N ASN A 37 24.45 -4.07 19.46
CA ASN A 37 25.10 -3.61 20.69
C ASN A 37 26.50 -4.20 20.91
N ALA A 38 26.81 -5.36 20.32
CA ALA A 38 28.13 -6.00 20.46
C ALA A 38 29.25 -5.29 19.65
N SER A 39 28.89 -4.45 18.68
CA SER A 39 29.84 -3.79 17.77
C SER A 39 30.36 -2.43 18.25
N ALA A 40 29.91 -1.94 19.42
CA ALA A 40 30.12 -0.57 19.88
C ALA A 40 31.26 -0.37 20.92
N THR A 41 32.09 -1.39 21.20
CA THR A 41 33.01 -1.42 22.35
C THR A 41 34.50 -1.59 22.00
N VAL A 42 35.04 -0.73 21.12
CA VAL A 42 36.47 -0.42 20.99
C VAL A 42 36.58 1.04 20.54
N GLY A 43 37.37 1.96 21.10
CA GLY A 43 38.21 1.99 22.29
C GLY A 43 38.97 3.33 22.30
N VAL A 44 38.84 4.17 23.34
CA VAL A 44 39.37 5.55 23.33
C VAL A 44 40.61 5.68 24.23
N GLY A 45 41.75 6.06 23.64
CA GLY A 45 43.02 6.24 24.34
C GLY A 45 43.30 7.69 24.78
N THR A 46 43.39 7.89 26.09
CA THR A 46 44.23 8.85 26.85
C THR A 46 44.52 10.28 26.31
N CYS A 47 44.15 11.28 27.13
CA CYS A 47 44.42 12.71 26.95
C CYS A 47 45.79 13.19 27.50
N LEU A 48 46.26 14.34 26.97
CA LEU A 48 47.26 15.34 27.46
C LEU A 48 47.19 16.56 26.48
N SER A 49 47.51 17.84 26.76
CA SER A 49 47.83 18.57 28.01
C SER A 49 47.75 20.12 27.83
N THR A 50 47.42 20.85 28.92
CA THR A 50 47.87 22.23 29.32
C THR A 50 47.63 23.52 28.50
N SER A 51 47.17 24.56 29.25
CA SER A 51 47.38 26.03 29.10
C SER A 51 46.59 26.80 28.00
N LYS A 52 46.18 28.08 28.12
CA LYS A 52 46.12 29.12 29.19
C LYS A 52 45.02 30.20 28.81
N PRO A 53 44.63 31.18 29.66
CA PRO A 53 43.40 32.02 29.49
C PRO A 53 43.61 33.51 29.08
N LEU A 54 42.51 34.31 29.12
CA LEU A 54 42.26 35.77 28.84
C LEU A 54 41.47 36.04 27.53
N SER A 55 40.56 37.04 27.37
CA SER A 55 40.00 38.07 28.30
C SER A 55 38.75 38.82 27.74
N ILE A 56 37.77 39.13 28.61
CA ILE A 56 36.95 40.37 28.79
C ILE A 56 36.31 41.10 27.56
N GLY A 57 34.99 41.44 27.64
CA GLY A 57 34.35 42.45 26.76
C GLY A 57 32.89 42.83 27.13
N LEU A 58 32.58 44.14 27.27
CA LEU A 58 31.34 44.72 27.85
C LEU A 58 30.99 46.10 27.19
N THR A 59 29.80 46.72 27.28
CA THR A 59 28.56 46.35 28.03
C THR A 59 27.22 46.45 27.25
N PRO A 60 26.52 47.62 27.02
CA PRO A 60 25.05 47.59 27.23
C PRO A 60 24.11 48.26 26.20
N VAL A 61 22.82 48.02 26.48
CA VAL A 61 21.55 48.50 25.87
C VAL A 61 21.27 49.98 26.16
N PRO A 62 20.34 50.64 25.43
CA PRO A 62 19.43 51.61 26.04
C PRO A 62 17.94 51.28 25.88
N ILE A 63 17.19 51.54 26.95
CA ILE A 63 15.73 51.43 27.08
C ILE A 63 15.10 52.79 26.74
N CYS A 64 13.89 52.82 26.19
CA CYS A 64 13.00 53.97 26.40
C CYS A 64 11.54 53.54 26.63
N LEU A 65 10.92 54.09 27.67
CA LEU A 65 9.53 53.83 28.07
C LEU A 65 8.56 54.70 27.23
N LEU A 66 7.25 54.40 27.26
CA LEU A 66 6.25 55.27 27.91
C LEU A 66 4.79 54.75 27.93
N ARG A 67 4.23 54.74 29.15
CA ARG A 67 2.84 55.03 29.58
C ARG A 67 1.58 54.41 28.89
N ARG A 68 1.05 53.37 29.57
CA ARG A 68 -0.14 53.40 30.48
C ARG A 68 -1.59 53.70 29.94
N ARG A 69 -2.43 52.64 30.02
CA ARG A 69 -3.89 52.60 30.35
C ARG A 69 -4.91 53.35 29.46
N ARG A 70 -5.92 52.60 28.98
CA ARG A 70 -7.23 52.42 29.68
C ARG A 70 -7.99 51.20 29.13
N ARG A 71 -9.00 50.75 29.88
CA ARG A 71 -9.86 49.58 29.60
C ARG A 71 -11.24 50.11 29.18
N CYS A 72 -11.86 49.55 28.14
CA CYS A 72 -13.28 49.73 27.83
C CYS A 72 -13.87 48.39 27.37
N LEU A 73 -15.18 48.20 27.55
CA LEU A 73 -15.88 46.93 27.43
C LEU A 73 -16.93 46.99 26.32
N MET A 74 -17.09 45.89 25.57
CA MET A 74 -18.19 45.52 24.66
C MET A 74 -18.67 46.51 23.58
N ILE A 75 -18.69 46.04 22.33
CA ILE A 75 -19.89 45.94 21.46
C ILE A 75 -19.61 44.78 20.49
N GLY A 76 -20.65 44.05 20.10
CA GLY A 76 -20.51 42.78 19.39
C GLY A 76 -20.16 42.90 17.91
N ALA A 77 -19.61 41.82 17.38
CA ALA A 77 -19.72 41.44 15.97
C ALA A 77 -19.84 39.92 15.95
N GLU A 78 -20.95 39.41 15.43
CA GLU A 78 -21.07 37.99 15.10
C GLU A 78 -20.17 37.75 13.88
N THR A 79 -18.94 37.30 14.12
CA THR A 79 -18.13 36.76 13.04
C THR A 79 -18.69 35.39 12.71
N GLU A 80 -19.62 35.36 11.76
CA GLU A 80 -19.87 34.17 10.96
C GLU A 80 -18.51 33.69 10.45
N VAL A 81 -18.04 32.58 11.01
CA VAL A 81 -16.92 31.86 10.43
C VAL A 81 -17.50 31.14 9.22
N GLU A 82 -17.64 31.89 8.13
CA GLU A 82 -17.91 31.33 6.81
C GLU A 82 -16.72 30.44 6.49
N LEU A 83 -16.86 29.17 6.84
CA LEU A 83 -15.88 28.13 6.62
C LEU A 83 -15.94 27.80 5.12
N ALA A 84 -15.41 28.72 4.32
CA ALA A 84 -15.24 28.57 2.89
C ALA A 84 -14.44 27.29 2.67
N ALA A 85 -15.16 26.21 2.39
CA ALA A 85 -14.58 24.93 2.07
C ALA A 85 -13.79 25.13 0.78
N SER A 86 -12.48 25.32 0.93
CA SER A 86 -11.52 25.20 -0.16
C SER A 86 -11.93 23.98 -0.98
N GLU A 87 -12.22 24.17 -2.26
CA GLU A 87 -12.55 23.08 -3.18
C GLU A 87 -11.33 22.17 -3.30
N ALA A 88 -11.23 21.25 -2.34
CA ALA A 88 -10.17 20.28 -2.25
C ALA A 88 -10.22 19.47 -3.55
N GLN A 89 -9.16 19.64 -4.35
CA GLN A 89 -8.96 18.86 -5.58
C GLN A 89 -9.23 17.39 -5.24
N PRO A 90 -10.14 16.71 -5.97
CA PRO A 90 -10.61 15.39 -5.58
C PRO A 90 -9.41 14.45 -5.43
N ALA A 91 -9.29 13.85 -4.25
CA ALA A 91 -8.14 13.02 -3.93
C ALA A 91 -8.02 11.88 -4.96
N SER A 92 -6.78 11.60 -5.36
CA SER A 92 -6.54 10.67 -6.47
C SER A 92 -6.52 9.23 -5.97
N ARG A 93 -7.31 8.36 -6.62
CA ARG A 93 -7.40 6.92 -6.36
C ARG A 93 -6.49 6.18 -7.33
N ARG A 94 -5.59 5.37 -6.80
CA ARG A 94 -4.51 4.67 -7.50
C ARG A 94 -4.72 3.17 -7.46
N LEU A 95 -5.00 2.57 -8.61
CA LEU A 95 -5.23 1.14 -8.76
C LEU A 95 -4.02 0.47 -9.43
N ILE A 96 -3.44 -0.51 -8.76
CA ILE A 96 -2.35 -1.35 -9.29
C ILE A 96 -2.94 -2.69 -9.69
N LEU A 97 -2.96 -2.99 -10.99
CA LEU A 97 -3.38 -4.31 -11.50
C LEU A 97 -2.15 -5.15 -11.82
N LEU A 98 -1.78 -6.04 -10.90
CA LEU A 98 -0.57 -6.87 -11.00
C LEU A 98 -0.90 -8.32 -11.41
N ARG A 99 -0.35 -8.76 -12.54
CA ARG A 99 -0.35 -10.19 -12.90
C ARG A 99 0.77 -10.91 -12.15
N HIS A 100 0.46 -12.05 -11.53
CA HIS A 100 1.41 -12.87 -10.78
C HIS A 100 2.76 -13.11 -11.51
N ALA A 101 3.83 -13.30 -10.74
CA ALA A 101 5.15 -13.59 -11.30
C ALA A 101 5.24 -14.99 -11.92
N LYS A 102 6.28 -15.25 -12.72
CA LYS A 102 6.38 -16.47 -13.56
C LYS A 102 6.33 -17.76 -12.72
N SER A 103 5.29 -18.57 -12.89
CA SER A 103 5.13 -19.87 -12.21
C SER A 103 5.97 -20.98 -12.84
N SER A 104 6.26 -22.02 -12.05
CA SER A 104 6.99 -23.23 -12.46
C SER A 104 6.06 -24.26 -13.12
N TRP A 105 6.64 -25.08 -14.01
CA TRP A 105 5.98 -26.25 -14.62
C TRP A 105 6.73 -27.56 -14.30
N GLN A 106 7.70 -27.54 -13.38
CA GLN A 106 8.59 -28.67 -13.08
C GLN A 106 7.90 -29.89 -12.43
N HIS A 107 6.67 -29.72 -11.93
CA HIS A 107 5.89 -30.80 -11.33
C HIS A 107 4.50 -30.86 -11.99
N PRO A 108 4.35 -31.60 -13.11
CA PRO A 108 3.08 -31.68 -13.86
C PRO A 108 1.92 -32.32 -13.09
N SER A 109 2.21 -33.02 -11.99
CA SER A 109 1.22 -33.66 -11.10
C SER A 109 0.57 -32.71 -10.09
N LEU A 110 1.03 -31.46 -9.96
CA LEU A 110 0.39 -30.46 -9.11
C LEU A 110 -0.87 -29.89 -9.78
N ARG A 111 -1.92 -29.65 -8.98
CA ARG A 111 -3.08 -28.86 -9.43
C ARG A 111 -2.61 -27.45 -9.80
N ASP A 112 -3.21 -26.81 -10.81
CA ASP A 112 -2.73 -25.50 -11.28
C ASP A 112 -2.67 -24.44 -10.17
N HIS A 113 -3.67 -24.43 -9.28
CA HIS A 113 -3.76 -23.55 -8.12
C HIS A 113 -2.54 -23.68 -7.16
N ASP A 114 -2.02 -24.90 -6.99
CA ASP A 114 -0.87 -25.21 -6.12
C ASP A 114 0.49 -25.01 -6.80
N ARG A 115 0.55 -24.48 -8.03
CA ARG A 115 1.82 -24.33 -8.74
C ARG A 115 2.67 -23.18 -8.15
N PRO A 116 3.93 -23.45 -7.74
CA PRO A 116 4.81 -22.45 -7.14
C PRO A 116 5.44 -21.53 -8.20
N LEU A 117 6.14 -20.50 -7.76
CA LEU A 117 6.97 -19.64 -8.59
C LEU A 117 8.22 -20.35 -9.13
N SER A 118 8.60 -19.99 -10.36
CA SER A 118 9.90 -20.31 -10.95
C SER A 118 11.00 -19.43 -10.33
N LYS A 119 12.27 -19.85 -10.45
CA LYS A 119 13.43 -19.06 -9.97
C LYS A 119 13.43 -17.63 -10.54
N THR A 120 13.17 -17.48 -11.83
CA THR A 120 13.04 -16.16 -12.48
C THR A 120 11.88 -15.34 -11.91
N GLY A 121 10.71 -15.96 -11.74
CA GLY A 121 9.54 -15.27 -11.17
C GLY A 121 9.78 -14.70 -9.77
N ARG A 122 10.60 -15.36 -8.95
CA ARG A 122 11.00 -14.82 -7.64
C ARG A 122 11.85 -13.55 -7.77
N VAL A 123 12.79 -13.52 -8.73
CA VAL A 123 13.62 -12.34 -9.03
C VAL A 123 12.78 -11.20 -9.65
N ASP A 124 11.81 -11.55 -10.50
CA ASP A 124 10.87 -10.58 -11.08
C ASP A 124 10.07 -9.85 -9.99
N ALA A 125 9.55 -10.59 -8.99
CA ALA A 125 8.78 -10.04 -7.87
C ALA A 125 9.59 -9.07 -6.99
N VAL A 126 10.85 -9.40 -6.67
CA VAL A 126 11.83 -8.50 -6.02
C VAL A 126 12.04 -7.22 -6.86
N THR A 127 12.19 -7.39 -8.17
CA THR A 127 12.49 -6.27 -9.08
C THR A 127 11.31 -5.32 -9.21
N VAL A 128 10.09 -5.83 -9.25
CA VAL A 128 8.85 -5.04 -9.41
C VAL A 128 8.43 -4.36 -8.11
N SER A 129 8.57 -5.03 -6.94
CA SER A 129 8.32 -4.38 -5.64
C SER A 129 9.24 -3.18 -5.40
N ARG A 130 10.55 -3.32 -5.67
CA ARG A 130 11.52 -2.21 -5.62
C ARG A 130 11.15 -1.04 -6.54
N LYS A 131 10.63 -1.32 -7.75
CA LYS A 131 10.17 -0.28 -8.69
C LYS A 131 8.94 0.44 -8.16
N LEU A 132 7.90 -0.29 -7.75
CA LEU A 132 6.68 0.28 -7.17
C LEU A 132 6.99 1.15 -5.94
N GLN A 133 7.87 0.68 -5.05
CA GLN A 133 8.30 1.46 -3.89
C GLN A 133 9.05 2.74 -4.27
N ARG A 134 10.02 2.68 -5.20
CA ARG A 134 10.74 3.88 -5.69
C ARG A 134 9.82 4.88 -6.39
N MET A 135 8.78 4.41 -7.09
CA MET A 135 7.79 5.24 -7.75
C MET A 135 6.71 5.80 -6.79
N GLY A 136 6.72 5.43 -5.51
CA GLY A 136 5.68 5.82 -4.54
C GLY A 136 4.33 5.15 -4.75
N TRP A 137 4.27 4.06 -5.53
CA TRP A 137 3.07 3.23 -5.74
C TRP A 137 3.01 2.14 -4.68
N ILE A 138 2.87 2.56 -3.42
CA ILE A 138 2.79 1.69 -2.25
C ILE A 138 1.31 1.45 -1.93
N PRO A 139 0.80 0.21 -2.04
CA PRO A 139 -0.59 -0.07 -1.72
C PRO A 139 -0.83 0.00 -0.21
N GLN A 140 -2.00 0.51 0.19
CA GLN A 140 -2.50 0.46 1.56
C GLN A 140 -3.42 -0.76 1.78
N LEU A 141 -4.01 -1.29 0.70
CA LEU A 141 -4.82 -2.50 0.69
C LEU A 141 -4.45 -3.35 -0.54
N ILE A 142 -4.31 -4.65 -0.32
CA ILE A 142 -3.93 -5.66 -1.31
C ILE A 142 -5.02 -6.74 -1.36
N LEU A 143 -5.66 -6.86 -2.52
CA LEU A 143 -6.64 -7.90 -2.84
C LEU A 143 -5.94 -8.93 -3.73
N CYS A 144 -5.69 -10.13 -3.22
CA CYS A 144 -4.82 -11.11 -3.87
C CYS A 144 -5.57 -12.41 -4.13
N SER A 145 -5.41 -13.01 -5.32
CA SER A 145 -5.85 -14.39 -5.54
C SER A 145 -5.16 -15.35 -4.55
N ASP A 146 -5.90 -16.35 -4.11
CA ASP A 146 -5.47 -17.36 -3.14
C ASP A 146 -4.58 -18.49 -3.70
N ALA A 147 -4.28 -18.48 -5.01
CA ALA A 147 -3.37 -19.43 -5.64
C ALA A 147 -1.94 -19.32 -5.09
N LEU A 148 -1.17 -20.42 -5.10
CA LEU A 148 0.16 -20.45 -4.49
C LEU A 148 1.11 -19.43 -5.14
N ARG A 149 1.13 -19.35 -6.48
CA ARG A 149 1.93 -18.38 -7.24
C ARG A 149 1.66 -16.91 -6.91
N THR A 150 0.41 -16.53 -6.61
CA THR A 150 0.07 -15.16 -6.21
C THR A 150 0.47 -14.90 -4.76
N ARG A 151 0.22 -15.85 -3.85
CA ARG A 151 0.71 -15.79 -2.46
C ARG A 151 2.24 -15.65 -2.40
N GLU A 152 2.98 -16.48 -3.14
CA GLU A 152 4.44 -16.40 -3.18
C GLU A 152 4.95 -15.11 -3.83
N THR A 153 4.26 -14.59 -4.86
CA THR A 153 4.60 -13.27 -5.43
C THR A 153 4.45 -12.19 -4.36
N LEU A 154 3.31 -12.14 -3.67
CA LEU A 154 3.05 -11.16 -2.62
C LEU A 154 4.05 -11.27 -1.45
N ASN A 155 4.31 -12.46 -0.94
CA ASN A 155 5.25 -12.68 0.17
C ASN A 155 6.63 -12.09 -0.17
N ILE A 156 7.15 -12.35 -1.38
CA ILE A 156 8.45 -11.81 -1.83
C ILE A 156 8.41 -10.28 -1.95
N MET A 157 7.32 -9.71 -2.46
CA MET A 157 7.16 -8.26 -2.54
C MET A 157 7.12 -7.62 -1.14
N GLN A 158 6.54 -8.29 -0.16
CA GLN A 158 6.50 -7.85 1.24
C GLN A 158 7.86 -7.97 1.94
N GLU A 159 8.58 -9.08 1.74
CA GLU A 159 9.94 -9.26 2.27
C GLU A 159 10.91 -8.18 1.78
N GLU A 160 10.75 -7.73 0.52
CA GLU A 160 11.63 -6.76 -0.11
C GLU A 160 11.23 -5.30 0.16
N ALA A 161 9.96 -4.94 0.01
CA ALA A 161 9.50 -3.56 0.07
C ALA A 161 8.68 -3.30 1.33
N ARG A 162 9.27 -2.63 2.33
CA ARG A 162 8.64 -2.37 3.64
C ARG A 162 7.21 -1.80 3.54
N GLY A 163 6.93 -0.92 2.58
CA GLY A 163 5.58 -0.37 2.39
C GLY A 163 4.50 -1.41 2.10
N PHE A 164 4.86 -2.58 1.55
CA PHE A 164 3.94 -3.69 1.30
C PHE A 164 3.66 -4.52 2.57
N LEU A 165 4.53 -4.48 3.59
CA LEU A 165 4.29 -5.15 4.88
C LEU A 165 3.21 -4.44 5.71
N GLU A 166 3.08 -3.13 5.53
CA GLU A 166 2.16 -2.27 6.29
C GLU A 166 0.74 -2.24 5.66
N ALA A 167 0.57 -2.85 4.48
CA ALA A 167 -0.70 -2.95 3.75
C ALA A 167 -1.65 -3.98 4.35
N GLU A 168 -2.95 -3.69 4.33
CA GLU A 168 -4.01 -4.65 4.63
C GLU A 168 -4.10 -5.71 3.51
N VAL A 169 -4.21 -7.00 3.83
CA VAL A 169 -4.20 -8.08 2.82
C VAL A 169 -5.44 -8.96 2.96
N HIS A 170 -6.18 -9.13 1.85
CA HIS A 170 -7.27 -10.10 1.74
C HIS A 170 -7.02 -11.08 0.59
N PHE A 171 -7.27 -12.37 0.85
CA PHE A 171 -7.16 -13.42 -0.16
C PHE A 171 -8.54 -13.74 -0.75
N ILE A 172 -8.71 -13.42 -2.04
CA ILE A 172 -9.98 -13.50 -2.76
C ILE A 172 -9.94 -14.72 -3.68
N SER A 173 -10.65 -15.80 -3.32
CA SER A 173 -10.66 -17.04 -4.09
C SER A 173 -11.26 -16.87 -5.49
N SER A 174 -12.28 -16.03 -5.63
CA SER A 174 -12.90 -15.72 -6.93
C SER A 174 -11.95 -15.04 -7.91
N TYR A 175 -10.85 -14.41 -7.46
CA TYR A 175 -9.83 -13.85 -8.37
C TYR A 175 -9.09 -14.93 -9.18
N TYR A 176 -9.11 -16.20 -8.75
CA TYR A 176 -8.59 -17.31 -9.55
C TYR A 176 -9.57 -17.72 -10.67
N SER A 177 -10.85 -17.88 -10.36
CA SER A 177 -11.86 -18.36 -11.32
C SER A 177 -12.31 -17.27 -12.30
N ILE A 178 -12.54 -16.04 -11.82
CA ILE A 178 -13.03 -14.93 -12.66
C ILE A 178 -12.04 -14.56 -13.77
N ALA A 179 -10.73 -14.77 -13.53
CA ALA A 179 -9.69 -14.47 -14.49
C ALA A 179 -9.69 -15.37 -15.74
N ALA A 180 -10.49 -16.44 -15.72
CA ALA A 180 -10.78 -17.32 -16.86
C ALA A 180 -12.23 -17.13 -17.41
N MET A 181 -12.94 -16.09 -16.97
CA MET A 181 -14.30 -15.74 -17.40
C MET A 181 -14.27 -14.41 -18.15
N ASP A 182 -14.24 -14.49 -19.48
CA ASP A 182 -14.11 -13.35 -20.40
C ASP A 182 -15.11 -12.23 -20.06
N GLY A 183 -14.60 -10.99 -19.98
CA GLY A 183 -15.41 -9.78 -19.78
C GLY A 183 -16.00 -9.55 -18.38
N GLN A 184 -15.90 -10.52 -17.44
CA GLN A 184 -16.48 -10.37 -16.08
C GLN A 184 -15.49 -9.81 -15.05
N THR A 185 -14.19 -9.83 -15.34
CA THR A 185 -13.17 -9.47 -14.33
C THR A 185 -13.21 -8.00 -13.92
N ALA A 186 -13.48 -7.06 -14.84
CA ALA A 186 -13.53 -5.63 -14.51
C ALA A 186 -14.62 -5.30 -13.48
N GLU A 187 -15.85 -5.76 -13.73
CA GLU A 187 -16.97 -5.57 -12.80
C GLU A 187 -16.71 -6.26 -11.46
N HIS A 188 -16.18 -7.48 -11.48
CA HIS A 188 -15.86 -8.21 -10.25
C HIS A 188 -14.78 -7.49 -9.43
N LEU A 189 -13.75 -6.95 -10.08
CA LEU A 189 -12.72 -6.14 -9.43
C LEU A 189 -13.32 -4.88 -8.80
N GLN A 190 -14.12 -4.11 -9.54
CA GLN A 190 -14.81 -2.93 -9.01
C GLN A 190 -15.64 -3.26 -7.77
N ARG A 191 -16.53 -4.26 -7.86
CA ARG A 191 -17.38 -4.70 -6.73
C ARG A 191 -16.55 -5.14 -5.51
N THR A 192 -15.46 -5.87 -5.75
CA THR A 192 -14.58 -6.35 -4.66
C THR A 192 -13.79 -5.18 -4.04
N ILE A 193 -13.28 -4.25 -4.84
CA ILE A 193 -12.58 -3.06 -4.36
C ILE A 193 -13.50 -2.25 -3.47
N CYS A 194 -14.69 -1.85 -3.96
CA CYS A 194 -15.68 -1.12 -3.17
C CYS A 194 -16.04 -1.85 -1.86
N HIS A 195 -16.20 -3.18 -1.88
CA HIS A 195 -16.53 -3.95 -0.68
C HIS A 195 -15.46 -3.94 0.42
N TYR A 196 -14.17 -3.96 0.06
CA TYR A 196 -13.06 -4.00 1.02
C TYR A 196 -12.41 -2.64 1.29
N SER A 197 -12.65 -1.65 0.44
CA SER A 197 -12.01 -0.34 0.54
C SER A 197 -12.63 0.57 1.60
N ARG A 198 -11.90 1.64 1.92
CA ARG A 198 -12.32 2.75 2.78
C ARG A 198 -11.76 4.04 2.17
N ASP A 199 -12.37 5.18 2.47
CA ASP A 199 -12.03 6.45 1.84
C ASP A 199 -10.63 6.96 2.20
N GLU A 200 -10.00 6.47 3.28
CA GLU A 200 -8.61 6.81 3.63
C GLU A 200 -7.57 5.99 2.84
N LEU A 201 -8.00 4.99 2.06
CA LEU A 201 -7.14 4.13 1.25
C LEU A 201 -7.02 4.69 -0.17
N PHE A 202 -5.96 5.43 -0.47
CA PHE A 202 -5.76 6.06 -1.77
C PHE A 202 -5.11 5.13 -2.81
N THR A 203 -4.30 4.15 -2.37
CA THR A 203 -3.67 3.18 -3.28
C THR A 203 -4.09 1.74 -2.95
N ILE A 204 -4.67 1.04 -3.93
CA ILE A 204 -5.05 -0.38 -3.83
C ILE A 204 -4.30 -1.19 -4.89
N MET A 205 -3.85 -2.40 -4.52
CA MET A 205 -3.33 -3.38 -5.47
C MET A 205 -4.24 -4.59 -5.56
N CYS A 206 -4.66 -4.94 -6.77
CA CYS A 206 -5.30 -6.22 -7.07
C CYS A 206 -4.28 -7.13 -7.77
N MET A 207 -4.03 -8.32 -7.20
CA MET A 207 -3.10 -9.31 -7.74
C MET A 207 -3.83 -10.58 -8.20
N GLY A 208 -3.63 -10.96 -9.46
CA GLY A 208 -4.33 -12.09 -10.07
C GLY A 208 -3.67 -12.64 -11.33
N HIS A 209 -4.50 -13.05 -12.29
CA HIS A 209 -4.11 -13.87 -13.44
C HIS A 209 -4.64 -13.27 -14.75
N ASN A 210 -3.98 -13.60 -15.87
CA ASN A 210 -4.54 -13.39 -17.20
C ASN A 210 -5.47 -14.56 -17.55
N ARG A 211 -6.50 -14.37 -18.39
CA ARG A 211 -6.77 -13.16 -19.21
C ARG A 211 -7.37 -11.99 -18.43
N GLY A 212 -8.16 -12.25 -17.40
CA GLY A 212 -8.97 -11.22 -16.71
C GLY A 212 -8.26 -9.94 -16.26
N TRP A 213 -7.01 -9.99 -15.79
CA TRP A 213 -6.28 -8.78 -15.38
C TRP A 213 -5.98 -7.82 -16.54
N GLU A 214 -5.68 -8.40 -17.71
CA GLU A 214 -5.36 -7.68 -18.93
C GLU A 214 -6.63 -7.07 -19.55
N GLU A 215 -7.72 -7.84 -19.55
CA GLU A 215 -9.06 -7.37 -19.93
C GLU A 215 -9.53 -6.25 -19.02
N ALA A 216 -9.42 -6.40 -17.70
CA ALA A 216 -9.85 -5.36 -16.76
C ALA A 216 -9.02 -4.08 -16.89
N ALA A 217 -7.69 -4.18 -17.01
CA ALA A 217 -6.85 -3.02 -17.27
C ALA A 217 -7.25 -2.31 -18.58
N SER A 218 -7.57 -3.08 -19.63
CA SER A 218 -8.01 -2.53 -20.91
C SER A 218 -9.40 -1.89 -20.84
N MET A 219 -10.36 -2.51 -20.13
CA MET A 219 -11.71 -1.98 -19.93
C MET A 219 -11.70 -0.68 -19.10
N PHE A 220 -10.96 -0.62 -17.99
CA PHE A 220 -10.89 0.59 -17.17
C PHE A 220 -10.23 1.76 -17.92
N THR A 221 -9.20 1.50 -18.73
CA THR A 221 -8.42 2.55 -19.43
C THR A 221 -8.93 2.89 -20.84
N GLY A 222 -9.77 2.04 -21.43
CA GLY A 222 -10.26 2.21 -22.81
C GLY A 222 -9.20 1.96 -23.89
N ALA A 223 -8.00 1.49 -23.51
CA ALA A 223 -6.88 1.22 -24.39
C ALA A 223 -6.46 -0.26 -24.28
N SER A 224 -5.79 -0.79 -25.31
CA SER A 224 -5.23 -2.14 -25.24
C SER A 224 -4.03 -2.17 -24.28
N VAL A 225 -4.12 -2.94 -23.20
CA VAL A 225 -3.04 -3.16 -22.22
C VAL A 225 -2.56 -4.60 -22.34
N GLU A 226 -1.24 -4.86 -22.31
CA GLU A 226 -0.67 -6.22 -22.26
C GLU A 226 0.05 -6.45 -20.91
N LEU A 227 -0.31 -7.52 -20.19
CA LEU A 227 0.27 -7.89 -18.91
C LEU A 227 1.01 -9.22 -19.00
N LYS A 228 2.32 -9.17 -19.23
CA LYS A 228 3.24 -10.31 -19.06
C LYS A 228 3.38 -10.66 -17.57
N THR A 229 3.93 -11.84 -17.26
CA THR A 229 4.09 -12.27 -15.86
C THR A 229 4.89 -11.25 -15.05
N CYS A 230 4.41 -10.90 -13.86
CA CYS A 230 4.92 -9.83 -13.01
C CYS A 230 4.75 -8.40 -13.54
N ASN A 231 4.03 -8.15 -14.65
CA ASN A 231 3.67 -6.78 -15.04
C ASN A 231 2.62 -6.22 -14.08
N ALA A 232 2.71 -4.92 -13.80
CA ALA A 232 1.72 -4.16 -13.05
C ALA A 232 1.28 -2.91 -13.84
N ALA A 233 0.00 -2.83 -14.22
CA ALA A 233 -0.57 -1.60 -14.78
C ALA A 233 -0.92 -0.64 -13.64
N LEU A 234 -0.55 0.63 -13.81
CA LEU A 234 -0.76 1.71 -12.84
C LEU A 234 -1.87 2.62 -13.35
N LEU A 235 -3.05 2.53 -12.75
CA LEU A 235 -4.25 3.27 -13.13
C LEU A 235 -4.55 4.35 -12.08
N GLU A 236 -5.04 5.50 -12.51
CA GLU A 236 -5.37 6.62 -11.62
C GLU A 236 -6.68 7.31 -12.05
N ALA A 237 -7.54 7.63 -11.09
CA ALA A 237 -8.80 8.35 -11.28
C ALA A 237 -9.10 9.29 -10.10
N PRO A 238 -9.75 10.45 -10.31
CA PRO A 238 -10.19 11.32 -9.22
C PRO A 238 -11.42 10.73 -8.50
N GLY A 239 -11.48 10.81 -7.17
CA GLY A 239 -12.70 10.49 -6.42
C GLY A 239 -12.52 10.56 -4.90
N LYS A 240 -13.47 11.18 -4.21
CA LYS A 240 -13.52 11.27 -2.74
C LYS A 240 -13.77 9.91 -2.10
N SER A 241 -14.41 8.97 -2.80
CA SER A 241 -14.44 7.54 -2.46
C SER A 241 -13.99 6.67 -3.64
N TRP A 242 -13.87 5.35 -3.44
CA TRP A 242 -13.65 4.40 -4.54
C TRP A 242 -14.88 4.24 -5.43
N GLU A 243 -16.07 4.26 -4.84
CA GLU A 243 -17.35 4.23 -5.55
C GLU A 243 -17.48 5.45 -6.48
N GLU A 244 -17.14 6.65 -5.98
CA GLU A 244 -17.14 7.87 -6.80
C GLU A 244 -16.10 7.78 -7.92
N ALA A 245 -14.87 7.32 -7.63
CA ALA A 245 -13.84 7.16 -8.66
C ALA A 245 -14.29 6.19 -9.78
N PHE A 246 -14.90 5.05 -9.44
CA PHE A 246 -15.46 4.13 -10.43
C PHE A 246 -16.67 4.71 -11.16
N ALA A 247 -17.55 5.46 -10.49
CA ALA A 247 -18.73 6.06 -11.11
C ALA A 247 -18.38 7.22 -12.07
N VAL A 248 -17.38 8.04 -11.71
CA VAL A 248 -16.93 9.20 -12.51
C VAL A 248 -16.03 8.78 -13.66
N ALA A 249 -15.07 7.86 -13.43
CA ALA A 249 -14.19 7.38 -14.50
C ALA A 249 -14.87 6.34 -15.41
N GLY A 250 -15.76 5.51 -14.87
CA GLY A 250 -16.39 4.41 -15.59
C GLY A 250 -15.39 3.45 -16.25
N TYR A 251 -15.81 2.84 -17.35
CA TYR A 251 -14.92 2.16 -18.28
C TYR A 251 -14.41 3.17 -19.33
N GLY A 252 -13.10 3.23 -19.55
CA GLY A 252 -12.45 4.17 -20.45
C GLY A 252 -11.87 5.43 -19.80
N GLY A 253 -12.30 5.80 -18.59
CA GLY A 253 -11.85 7.04 -17.92
C GLY A 253 -10.67 6.90 -16.95
N TRP A 254 -10.19 5.68 -16.65
CA TRP A 254 -9.01 5.53 -15.78
C TRP A 254 -7.73 5.87 -16.54
N LYS A 255 -6.96 6.84 -16.04
CA LYS A 255 -5.70 7.23 -16.66
C LYS A 255 -4.61 6.18 -16.39
N LEU A 256 -4.16 5.51 -17.45
CA LEU A 256 -2.97 4.65 -17.40
C LEU A 256 -1.71 5.52 -17.22
N GLN A 257 -1.10 5.45 -16.05
CA GLN A 257 0.15 6.14 -15.72
C GLN A 257 1.38 5.39 -16.25
N GLY A 258 1.26 4.08 -16.45
CA GLY A 258 2.29 3.24 -17.05
C GLY A 258 2.14 1.76 -16.72
N ILE A 259 3.06 0.95 -17.23
CA ILE A 259 3.18 -0.48 -16.90
C ILE A 259 4.57 -0.72 -16.32
N VAL A 260 4.64 -1.16 -15.07
CA VAL A 260 5.89 -1.61 -14.45
C VAL A 260 6.14 -3.05 -14.90
N THR A 261 7.36 -3.31 -15.39
CA THR A 261 7.81 -4.65 -15.83
C THR A 261 9.07 -5.04 -15.08
N PRO A 262 9.41 -6.34 -14.99
CA PRO A 262 10.71 -6.75 -14.44
C PRO A 262 11.89 -6.24 -15.28
N SER A 263 11.75 -6.18 -16.61
CA SER A 263 12.87 -5.94 -17.53
C SER A 263 13.29 -4.48 -17.75
N SER A 264 12.45 -3.49 -17.44
CA SER A 264 12.73 -2.07 -17.75
C SER A 264 13.44 -1.34 -16.60
N ASN A 265 14.58 -0.70 -16.87
CA ASN A 265 15.21 0.21 -15.91
C ASN A 265 14.45 1.56 -15.87
N LEU A 266 13.48 1.65 -14.97
CA LEU A 266 12.93 2.88 -14.39
C LEU A 266 13.50 3.02 -12.99
#